data_AF-A0A016V8J2-F1
#
_entry.id   AF-A0A016V8J2-F1
#
_cell.length_a   1.000
_cell.length_b   1.000
_cell.length_c   1.000
_cell.angle_alpha   90.00
_cell.angle_beta   90.00
_cell.angle_gamma   90.00
#
_symmetry.space_group_name_H-M   'P 1'
#
loop_
_entity.id
_entity.type
_entity.pdbx_description
1 polymer ?
#
loop_
_entity_poly.entity_id
_entity_poly.type
_entity_poly.pdbx_seq_one_letter_code
_entity_poly.pdbx_strand_id
1 'polypeptide(L)'
;MNADKKCWKHAAPVNHCCAVHDDCYGVQMGRDLCDDNFCSCLKNATEPDGCGVTDMKCFLVQLFGQKAYDDSASFVGSLEFPMIFPTINGTNREFQTIYEQCPQVKLTIKSCCLIANLCLEKGNLSECSVELDGCVQQAASMQNTEKCHLAAERIHKLLGR
;
A
#
# COMPACT_ATOMS: atom_id res chain seq x y z
N MET A 1 13.38 -0.84 28.39
CA MET A 1 12.42 -0.53 27.30
C MET A 1 13.08 0.46 26.34
N ASN A 2 13.71 -0.03 25.27
CA ASN A 2 14.38 0.79 24.25
C ASN A 2 14.24 0.20 22.83
N ALA A 3 13.47 -0.89 22.68
CA ALA A 3 13.21 -1.52 21.38
C ALA A 3 12.18 -0.73 20.56
N ASP A 4 11.18 -0.11 21.21
CA ASP A 4 10.07 0.54 20.51
C ASP A 4 10.45 1.84 19.78
N LYS A 5 11.45 2.59 20.26
CA LYS A 5 11.91 3.83 19.60
C LYS A 5 12.56 3.57 18.25
N LYS A 6 13.27 2.44 18.08
CA LYS A 6 13.91 2.08 16.80
C LYS A 6 12.89 1.71 15.74
N CYS A 7 11.71 1.23 16.14
CA CYS A 7 10.65 0.83 15.22
C CYS A 7 9.80 1.99 14.71
N TRP A 8 9.82 3.15 15.35
CA TRP A 8 9.04 4.31 14.92
C TRP A 8 9.39 4.79 13.50
N LYS A 9 10.68 4.74 13.12
CA LYS A 9 11.12 5.12 11.77
C LYS A 9 10.54 4.22 10.67
N HIS A 10 10.07 3.02 11.03
CA HIS A 10 9.47 2.04 10.14
C HIS A 10 7.94 2.15 10.08
N ALA A 11 7.33 3.14 10.75
CA ALA A 11 5.87 3.27 10.81
C ALA A 11 5.23 3.41 9.41
N ALA A 12 5.80 4.23 8.53
CA ALA A 12 5.29 4.41 7.17
C ALA A 12 5.34 3.12 6.33
N PRO A 13 6.48 2.41 6.19
CA PRO A 13 6.52 1.16 5.43
C PRO A 13 5.69 0.04 6.09
N VAL A 14 5.63 -0.04 7.42
CA VAL A 14 4.74 -0.99 8.12
C VAL A 14 3.26 -0.69 7.83
N ASN A 15 2.86 0.58 7.83
CA ASN A 15 1.49 0.97 7.48
C ASN A 15 1.15 0.68 6.01
N HIS A 16 2.14 0.76 5.11
CA HIS A 16 1.96 0.34 3.73
C HIS A 16 1.73 -1.17 3.63
N CYS A 17 2.46 -1.99 4.38
CA CYS A 17 2.17 -3.43 4.45
C CYS A 17 0.73 -3.71 4.92
N CYS A 18 0.24 -2.95 5.91
CA CYS A 18 -1.16 -3.06 6.35
C CYS A 18 -2.15 -2.67 5.23
N ALA A 19 -1.90 -1.58 4.51
CA ALA A 19 -2.76 -1.15 3.41
C ALA A 19 -2.84 -2.19 2.28
N VAL A 20 -1.71 -2.79 1.92
CA VAL A 20 -1.62 -3.88 0.92
C VAL A 20 -2.40 -5.10 1.41
N HIS A 21 -2.29 -5.46 2.69
CA HIS A 21 -2.99 -6.60 3.28
C HIS A 21 -4.51 -6.38 3.33
N ASP A 22 -4.96 -5.22 3.77
CA ASP A 22 -6.39 -4.86 3.85
C ASP A 22 -7.03 -4.85 2.45
N ASP A 23 -6.34 -4.31 1.45
CA ASP A 23 -6.82 -4.34 0.06
C ASP A 23 -6.79 -5.78 -0.52
N CYS A 24 -5.77 -6.58 -0.21
CA CYS A 24 -5.68 -8.00 -0.61
C CYS A 24 -6.85 -8.82 -0.03
N TYR A 25 -7.21 -8.54 1.21
CA TYR A 25 -8.42 -9.05 1.86
C TYR A 25 -9.67 -8.56 1.09
N GLY A 26 -9.80 -7.25 0.85
CA GLY A 26 -10.94 -6.68 0.14
C GLY A 26 -11.16 -7.23 -1.28
N VAL A 27 -10.09 -7.52 -2.02
CA VAL A 27 -10.15 -8.16 -3.35
C VAL A 27 -10.21 -9.69 -3.30
N GLN A 28 -10.19 -10.28 -2.10
CA GLN A 28 -10.40 -11.70 -1.86
C GLN A 28 -9.39 -12.61 -2.60
N MET A 29 -8.10 -12.27 -2.57
CA MET A 29 -7.04 -13.08 -3.21
C MET A 29 -6.71 -14.40 -2.49
N GLY A 30 -7.35 -14.68 -1.35
CA GLY A 30 -7.09 -15.82 -0.49
C GLY A 30 -6.35 -15.41 0.78
N ARG A 31 -6.89 -15.77 1.95
CA ARG A 31 -6.36 -15.37 3.26
C ARG A 31 -4.89 -15.74 3.43
N ASP A 32 -4.54 -17.01 3.21
CA ASP A 32 -3.18 -17.50 3.44
C ASP A 32 -2.17 -16.77 2.54
N LEU A 33 -2.53 -16.50 1.27
CA LEU A 33 -1.70 -15.70 0.36
C LEU A 33 -1.50 -14.28 0.87
N CYS A 34 -2.57 -13.61 1.31
CA CYS A 34 -2.50 -12.26 1.84
C CYS A 34 -1.66 -12.20 3.13
N ASP A 35 -1.85 -13.14 4.05
CA ASP A 35 -1.13 -13.21 5.32
C ASP A 35 0.37 -13.48 5.11
N ASP A 36 0.74 -14.40 4.23
CA ASP A 36 2.14 -14.71 3.92
C ASP A 36 2.86 -13.51 3.27
N ASN A 37 2.18 -12.81 2.36
CA ASN A 37 2.68 -11.58 1.77
C ASN A 37 2.82 -10.46 2.80
N PHE A 38 1.87 -10.33 3.72
CA PHE A 38 1.91 -9.36 4.81
C PHE A 38 3.08 -9.62 5.75
N CYS A 39 3.28 -10.86 6.18
CA CYS A 39 4.42 -11.28 7.01
C CYS A 39 5.75 -10.96 6.33
N SER A 40 5.87 -11.27 5.04
CA SER A 40 7.08 -10.97 4.25
C SER A 40 7.33 -9.47 4.13
N CYS A 41 6.27 -8.69 3.88
CA CYS A 41 6.34 -7.22 3.81
C CYS A 41 6.79 -6.63 5.15
N LEU A 42 6.20 -7.06 6.26
CA LEU A 42 6.55 -6.59 7.61
C LEU A 42 8.02 -6.84 7.97
N LYS A 43 8.53 -8.02 7.61
CA LYS A 43 9.95 -8.35 7.79
C LYS A 43 10.83 -7.40 7.00
N ASN A 44 10.60 -7.26 5.69
CA ASN A 44 11.38 -6.38 4.83
C ASN A 44 11.30 -4.91 5.27
N ALA A 45 10.13 -4.45 5.71
CA ALA A 45 9.89 -3.08 6.17
C ALA A 45 10.66 -2.72 7.45
N THR A 46 11.14 -3.70 8.22
CA THR A 46 11.81 -3.48 9.50
C THR A 46 13.26 -3.96 9.50
N GLU A 47 13.73 -4.60 8.44
CA GLU A 47 15.14 -4.98 8.30
C GLU A 47 16.07 -3.75 8.19
N PRO A 48 17.29 -3.84 8.72
CA PRO A 48 17.85 -4.94 9.51
C PRO A 48 17.51 -4.86 11.01
N ASP A 49 16.77 -3.84 11.46
CA ASP A 49 16.55 -3.59 12.90
C ASP A 49 15.70 -4.67 13.56
N GLY A 50 14.68 -5.17 12.85
CA GLY A 50 13.64 -6.05 13.37
C GLY A 50 12.72 -5.34 14.38
N CYS A 51 11.44 -5.71 14.38
CA CYS A 51 10.46 -5.17 15.31
C CYS A 51 9.54 -6.27 15.85
N GLY A 52 9.68 -6.66 17.11
CA GLY A 52 8.88 -7.76 17.67
C GLY A 52 7.35 -7.57 17.57
N VAL A 53 6.88 -6.32 17.52
CA VAL A 53 5.47 -6.00 17.25
C VAL A 53 5.02 -6.49 15.87
N THR A 54 5.88 -6.44 14.84
CA THR A 54 5.52 -6.90 13.50
C THR A 54 5.47 -8.44 13.43
N ASP A 55 6.36 -9.14 14.12
CA ASP A 55 6.29 -10.60 14.25
C ASP A 55 4.96 -11.03 14.91
N MET A 56 4.56 -10.32 15.96
CA MET A 56 3.27 -10.54 16.61
C MET A 56 2.09 -10.26 15.68
N LYS A 57 2.14 -9.18 14.87
CA LYS A 57 1.09 -8.88 13.88
C LYS A 57 0.94 -10.01 12.86
N CYS A 58 2.04 -10.51 12.31
CA CYS A 58 2.06 -11.66 11.40
C CYS A 58 1.39 -12.89 12.01
N PHE A 59 1.79 -13.26 13.24
CA PHE A 59 1.19 -14.39 13.95
C PHE A 59 -0.32 -14.21 14.19
N LEU A 60 -0.75 -13.01 14.58
CA LEU A 60 -2.16 -12.74 14.88
C LEU A 60 -3.07 -12.83 13.66
N VAL A 61 -2.64 -12.34 12.49
CA VAL A 61 -3.47 -12.44 11.27
C VAL A 61 -3.62 -13.89 10.81
N GLN A 62 -2.57 -14.70 10.88
CA GLN A 62 -2.65 -16.12 10.51
C GLN A 62 -3.57 -16.92 11.45
N LEU A 63 -3.58 -16.59 12.75
CA LEU A 63 -4.39 -17.31 13.74
C LEU A 63 -5.86 -16.85 13.79
N PHE A 64 -6.09 -15.54 13.65
CA PHE A 64 -7.40 -14.94 13.91
C PHE A 64 -7.98 -14.13 12.72
N GLY A 65 -7.27 -14.08 11.60
CA GLY A 65 -7.62 -13.23 10.45
C GLY A 65 -8.81 -13.69 9.63
N GLN A 66 -9.30 -14.92 9.80
CA GLN A 66 -10.39 -15.47 8.96
C GLN A 66 -11.63 -14.58 8.96
N LYS A 67 -12.08 -14.15 10.14
CA LYS A 67 -13.26 -13.30 10.23
C LYS A 67 -13.06 -11.96 9.53
N ALA A 68 -11.88 -11.34 9.71
CA ALA A 68 -11.56 -10.08 9.05
C ALA A 68 -11.50 -10.24 7.52
N TYR A 69 -10.95 -11.35 7.04
CA TYR A 69 -10.93 -11.72 5.63
C TYR A 69 -12.36 -11.86 5.07
N ASP A 70 -13.21 -12.64 5.72
CA ASP A 70 -14.59 -12.86 5.26
C ASP A 70 -15.41 -11.56 5.28
N ASP A 71 -15.27 -10.76 6.34
CA ASP A 71 -16.00 -9.50 6.50
C ASP A 71 -15.59 -8.46 5.41
N SER A 72 -14.31 -8.48 4.99
CA SER A 72 -13.77 -7.55 3.99
C SER A 72 -14.39 -7.68 2.60
N ALA A 73 -14.90 -8.87 2.23
CA ALA A 73 -15.51 -9.13 0.92
C ALA A 73 -16.71 -8.22 0.61
N SER A 74 -17.40 -7.77 1.67
CA SER A 74 -18.60 -6.93 1.58
C SER A 74 -18.35 -5.48 1.99
N PHE A 75 -17.12 -5.13 2.35
CA PHE A 75 -16.79 -3.81 2.82
C PHE A 75 -16.84 -2.79 1.68
N VAL A 76 -17.92 -2.01 1.65
CA VAL A 76 -18.01 -0.81 0.82
C VAL A 76 -17.44 0.33 1.65
N GLY A 77 -16.24 0.78 1.29
CA GLY A 77 -15.53 1.85 2.00
C GLY A 77 -16.40 3.09 2.26
N SER A 78 -16.11 3.81 3.34
CA SER A 78 -16.86 5.00 3.74
C SER A 78 -16.89 6.07 2.64
N LEU A 79 -18.02 6.80 2.57
CA LEU A 79 -18.25 7.89 1.61
C LEU A 79 -17.18 9.01 1.68
N GLU A 80 -16.46 9.13 2.79
CA GLU A 80 -15.34 10.04 2.97
C GLU A 80 -14.03 9.26 3.09
N PHE A 81 -13.42 8.93 1.95
CA PHE A 81 -12.06 8.39 1.90
C PHE A 81 -11.06 9.53 1.66
N PRO A 82 -10.28 9.97 2.66
CA PRO A 82 -9.33 11.05 2.46
C PRO A 82 -8.15 10.57 1.59
N MET A 83 -8.17 11.01 0.33
CA MET A 83 -7.12 10.76 -0.66
C MET A 83 -5.85 11.54 -0.32
N ILE A 84 -4.70 10.90 -0.53
CA ILE A 84 -3.38 11.56 -0.51
C ILE A 84 -2.88 11.61 -1.95
N PHE A 85 -2.39 12.77 -2.37
CA PHE A 85 -1.80 12.97 -3.69
C PHE A 85 -0.28 13.12 -3.55
N PRO A 86 0.51 12.64 -4.54
CA PRO A 86 1.94 12.86 -4.54
C PRO A 86 2.24 14.34 -4.76
N THR A 87 3.28 14.87 -4.13
CA THR A 87 3.76 16.26 -4.28
C THR A 87 4.59 16.43 -5.56
N ILE A 88 4.13 15.84 -6.66
CA ILE A 88 4.75 15.90 -7.99
C ILE A 88 3.87 16.80 -8.87
N ASN A 89 4.50 17.75 -9.56
CA ASN A 89 3.76 18.71 -10.38
C ASN A 89 3.06 18.01 -11.55
N GLY A 90 1.78 18.32 -11.74
CA GLY A 90 1.01 17.87 -12.91
C GLY A 90 0.40 16.46 -12.80
N THR A 91 0.49 15.79 -11.65
CA THR A 91 -0.02 14.41 -11.50
C THR A 91 -1.38 14.30 -10.81
N ASN A 92 -1.92 15.39 -10.25
CA ASN A 92 -3.13 15.35 -9.42
C ASN A 92 -4.35 14.74 -10.13
N ARG A 93 -4.55 15.04 -11.42
CA ARG A 93 -5.71 14.58 -12.19
C ARG A 93 -5.65 13.07 -12.44
N GLU A 94 -4.47 12.56 -12.72
CA GLU A 94 -4.21 11.16 -13.00
C GLU A 94 -4.26 10.34 -11.72
N PHE A 95 -3.80 10.90 -10.61
CA PHE A 95 -4.01 10.30 -9.30
C PHE A 95 -5.48 10.35 -8.86
N GLN A 96 -6.24 11.39 -9.22
CA GLN A 96 -7.69 11.34 -9.02
C GLN A 96 -8.32 10.22 -9.84
N THR A 97 -7.90 10.07 -11.09
CA THR A 97 -8.39 9.02 -11.98
C THR A 97 -8.05 7.62 -11.46
N ILE A 98 -6.84 7.37 -10.93
CA ILE A 98 -6.50 6.06 -10.37
C ILE A 98 -7.37 5.73 -9.16
N TYR A 99 -7.66 6.68 -8.27
CA TYR A 99 -8.59 6.43 -7.15
C TYR A 99 -10.01 6.10 -7.62
N GLU A 100 -10.47 6.69 -8.72
CA GLU A 100 -11.79 6.43 -9.29
C GLU A 100 -11.86 5.07 -10.01
N GLN A 101 -10.82 4.69 -10.76
CA GLN A 101 -10.78 3.46 -11.55
C GLN A 101 -10.28 2.24 -10.77
N CYS A 102 -9.62 2.46 -9.63
CA CYS A 102 -9.10 1.42 -8.75
C CYS A 102 -9.75 1.45 -7.34
N PRO A 103 -11.09 1.27 -7.23
CA PRO A 103 -11.80 1.46 -5.97
C PRO A 103 -11.48 0.44 -4.87
N GLN A 104 -10.97 -0.75 -5.20
CA GLN A 104 -10.69 -1.81 -4.24
C GLN A 104 -9.25 -1.79 -3.72
N VAL A 105 -8.38 -0.95 -4.30
CA VAL A 105 -6.96 -0.80 -3.90
C VAL A 105 -6.62 0.63 -3.48
N LYS A 106 -7.62 1.38 -3.02
CA LYS A 106 -7.49 2.79 -2.64
C LYS A 106 -6.55 2.98 -1.45
N LEU A 107 -6.52 2.05 -0.49
CA LEU A 107 -5.63 2.16 0.67
C LEU A 107 -4.17 2.01 0.24
N THR A 108 -3.89 1.05 -0.63
CA THR A 108 -2.57 0.82 -1.22
C THR A 108 -2.13 2.05 -1.99
N ILE A 109 -2.96 2.57 -2.92
CA ILE A 109 -2.64 3.81 -3.67
C ILE A 109 -2.35 4.98 -2.72
N LYS A 110 -3.18 5.17 -1.69
CA LYS A 110 -2.97 6.23 -0.69
C LYS A 110 -1.65 6.08 0.05
N SER A 111 -1.30 4.87 0.44
CA SER A 111 -0.03 4.58 1.10
C SER A 111 1.18 4.74 0.16
N CYS A 112 1.05 4.39 -1.13
CA CYS A 112 2.06 4.68 -2.15
C CYS A 112 2.33 6.20 -2.23
N CYS A 113 1.28 7.02 -2.31
CA CYS A 113 1.41 8.48 -2.34
C CYS A 113 2.07 9.04 -1.07
N LEU A 114 1.73 8.49 0.10
CA LEU A 114 2.34 8.91 1.37
C LEU A 114 3.83 8.58 1.41
N ILE A 115 4.22 7.36 1.03
CA ILE A 115 5.63 6.95 0.96
C ILE A 115 6.39 7.83 -0.04
N ALA A 116 5.81 8.09 -1.21
CA ALA A 116 6.43 8.96 -2.21
C ALA A 116 6.64 10.38 -1.67
N ASN A 117 5.67 10.95 -0.93
CA ASN A 117 5.82 12.27 -0.32
C ASN A 117 6.94 12.29 0.72
N LEU A 118 7.04 11.26 1.56
CA LEU A 118 8.14 11.11 2.53
C LEU A 118 9.50 10.91 1.84
N CYS A 119 9.53 10.21 0.71
CA CYS A 119 10.71 10.08 -0.13
C CYS A 119 11.11 11.45 -0.69
N LEU A 120 10.17 12.22 -1.23
CA LEU A 120 10.44 13.54 -1.83
C LEU A 120 10.97 14.57 -0.83
N GLU A 121 10.71 14.42 0.47
CA GLU A 121 11.31 15.28 1.52
C GLU A 121 12.83 15.08 1.67
N LYS A 122 13.38 13.93 1.27
CA LYS A 122 14.77 13.52 1.58
C LYS A 122 15.56 13.05 0.37
N GLY A 123 14.87 12.51 -0.63
CA GLY A 123 15.41 11.86 -1.81
C GLY A 123 15.33 12.74 -3.05
N ASN A 124 15.77 12.19 -4.17
CA ASN A 124 15.67 12.87 -5.46
C ASN A 124 14.34 12.52 -6.16
N LEU A 125 13.80 13.48 -6.92
CA LEU A 125 12.52 13.34 -7.62
C LEU A 125 12.47 12.10 -8.54
N SER A 126 13.58 11.73 -9.17
CA SER A 126 13.60 10.63 -10.15
C SER A 126 13.37 9.27 -9.48
N GLU A 127 14.07 9.01 -8.39
CA GLU A 127 13.98 7.77 -7.64
C GLU A 127 12.59 7.61 -7.01
N CYS A 128 12.11 8.65 -6.32
CA CYS A 128 10.78 8.63 -5.70
C CYS A 128 9.65 8.45 -6.74
N SER A 129 9.82 8.99 -7.95
CA SER A 129 8.84 8.81 -9.04
C SER A 129 8.80 7.37 -9.53
N VAL A 130 9.96 6.71 -9.67
CA VAL A 130 10.05 5.31 -10.09
C VAL A 130 9.46 4.37 -9.03
N GLU A 131 9.76 4.61 -7.75
CA GLU A 131 9.18 3.82 -6.66
C GLU A 131 7.65 4.00 -6.57
N LEU A 132 7.17 5.24 -6.74
CA LEU A 132 5.73 5.54 -6.77
C LEU A 132 5.04 4.82 -7.93
N ASP A 133 5.60 4.87 -9.14
CA ASP A 133 5.06 4.15 -10.29
C ASP A 133 4.99 2.64 -10.01
N GLY A 134 6.10 2.03 -9.57
CA GLY A 134 6.15 0.60 -9.25
C GLY A 134 5.11 0.19 -8.20
N CYS A 135 4.90 1.03 -7.18
CA CYS A 135 3.87 0.81 -6.15
C CYS A 135 2.45 0.87 -6.74
N VAL A 136 2.17 1.84 -7.61
CA VAL A 136 0.87 1.98 -8.29
C VAL A 136 0.61 0.82 -9.25
N GLN A 137 1.61 0.35 -10.01
CA GLN A 137 1.45 -0.80 -10.90
C GLN A 137 1.13 -2.09 -10.12
N GLN A 138 1.76 -2.29 -8.95
CA GLN A 138 1.47 -3.42 -8.08
C GLN A 138 0.04 -3.37 -7.54
N ALA A 139 -0.41 -2.19 -7.09
CA ALA A 139 -1.80 -1.99 -6.66
C ALA A 139 -2.79 -2.29 -7.78
N ALA A 140 -2.52 -1.83 -9.00
CA ALA A 140 -3.39 -2.10 -10.14
C ALA A 140 -3.44 -3.59 -10.52
N SER A 141 -2.30 -4.28 -10.40
CA SER A 141 -2.20 -5.72 -10.59
C SER A 141 -2.99 -6.52 -9.55
N MET A 142 -3.06 -6.03 -8.30
CA MET A 142 -3.88 -6.62 -7.26
C MET A 142 -5.38 -6.54 -7.58
N GLN A 143 -5.87 -5.37 -7.99
CA GLN A 143 -7.29 -5.23 -8.37
C GLN A 143 -7.63 -5.97 -9.67
N ASN A 144 -6.67 -6.05 -10.59
CA ASN A 144 -6.75 -6.80 -11.83
C ASN A 144 -7.97 -6.47 -12.72
N THR A 145 -8.32 -5.18 -12.84
CA THR A 145 -9.33 -4.72 -13.80
C THR A 145 -8.71 -3.89 -14.91
N GLU A 146 -9.23 -4.02 -16.14
CA GLU A 146 -8.75 -3.27 -17.30
C GLU A 146 -8.70 -1.76 -17.04
N LYS A 147 -9.77 -1.20 -16.46
CA LYS A 147 -9.84 0.24 -16.14
C LYS A 147 -8.76 0.68 -15.18
N CYS A 148 -8.45 -0.15 -14.18
CA CYS A 148 -7.42 0.15 -13.20
C CYS A 148 -6.02 0.08 -13.81
N HIS A 149 -5.74 -0.96 -14.62
CA HIS A 149 -4.50 -1.08 -15.39
C HIS A 149 -4.28 0.10 -16.34
N LEU A 150 -5.31 0.50 -17.10
CA LEU A 150 -5.22 1.65 -18.01
C LEU A 150 -4.96 2.97 -17.28
N ALA A 151 -5.53 3.14 -16.08
CA ALA A 151 -5.25 4.31 -15.26
C ALA A 151 -3.82 4.28 -14.69
N ALA A 152 -3.32 3.11 -14.30
CA ALA A 152 -1.93 2.94 -13.85
C ALA A 152 -0.93 3.17 -14.98
N GLU A 153 -1.21 2.74 -16.20
CA GLU A 153 -0.36 2.98 -17.37
C GLU A 153 -0.20 4.49 -17.68
N ARG A 154 -1.23 5.30 -17.41
CA ARG A 154 -1.14 6.76 -17.54
C ARG A 154 -0.18 7.36 -16.51
N ILE A 155 -0.20 6.85 -15.28
CA ILE A 155 0.75 7.23 -14.23
C ILE A 155 2.17 6.80 -14.65
N HIS A 156 2.33 5.59 -15.18
CA HIS A 156 3.61 5.11 -15.71
C HIS A 156 4.19 6.06 -16.75
N LYS A 157 3.41 6.49 -17.74
CA LYS A 157 3.88 7.46 -18.76
C LYS A 157 4.27 8.82 -18.20
N LEU A 158 3.78 9.18 -17.01
CA LEU A 158 4.13 10.44 -16.33
C LEU A 158 5.35 10.30 -15.41
N LEU A 159 5.52 9.15 -14.76
CA LEU A 159 6.50 8.94 -13.70
C LEU A 159 7.64 7.98 -14.08
N GLY A 160 7.30 6.91 -14.78
CA GLY A 160 8.22 5.90 -15.31
C GLY A 160 8.93 6.45 -16.54
N ARG A 161 10.26 6.59 -16.43
CA ARG A 161 11.10 7.00 -17.56
C ARG A 161 11.27 5.87 -18.56
#